data_AF-A0A6A4Z1F2-F1
#
_entry.id   AF-A0A6A4Z1F2-F1
#
_cell.length_a   1.000
_cell.length_b   1.000
_cell.length_c   1.000
_cell.angle_alpha   90.00
_cell.angle_beta   90.00
_cell.angle_gamma   90.00
#
_symmetry.space_group_name_H-M   'P 1'
#
loop_
_entity.id
_entity.type
_entity.pdbx_description
1 polymer ?
#
loop_
_entity_poly.entity_id
_entity_poly.type
_entity_poly.pdbx_seq_one_letter_code
_entity_poly.pdbx_strand_id
1 'polypeptide(L)'
;MTQASRELSITTRSEVIRHLHQYVKGGRLTHGAFAKTAEELGISARVVSTTWRKYRADGTSKSKKSGNVGRRLRYTAQAIRQRVGAVPMDQRSTIREMSVATGISIGTLSRHLKKGTFRRRSTRIKLLLSEANKLERVQFYLWDVVHLDEKWFNADKDRRTVYLLPDETPQWLSWKSM
;
A
#
# COMPACT_ATOMS: atom_id res chain seq x y z
N MET A 1 -29.82 6.25 9.34
CA MET A 1 -30.33 5.92 8.00
C MET A 1 -29.35 4.97 7.32
N THR A 2 -29.74 3.71 7.13
CA THR A 2 -28.90 2.68 6.52
C THR A 2 -28.67 3.00 5.05
N GLN A 3 -27.41 3.16 4.66
CA GLN A 3 -27.03 3.46 3.29
C GLN A 3 -27.50 2.33 2.36
N ALA A 4 -28.44 2.62 1.45
CA ALA A 4 -28.90 1.65 0.47
C ALA A 4 -27.74 1.28 -0.46
N SER A 5 -27.14 0.11 -0.24
CA SER A 5 -26.15 -0.46 -1.15
C SER A 5 -26.83 -0.79 -2.48
N ARG A 6 -26.22 -0.37 -3.59
CA ARG A 6 -26.67 -0.73 -4.96
C ARG A 6 -26.71 -2.25 -5.18
N GLU A 7 -26.01 -3.03 -4.36
CA GLU A 7 -25.97 -4.49 -4.46
C GLU A 7 -26.50 -5.15 -3.19
N LEU A 8 -27.36 -6.16 -3.36
CA LEU A 8 -27.79 -7.05 -2.29
C LEU A 8 -26.61 -7.83 -1.71
N SER A 9 -26.66 -8.13 -0.41
CA SER A 9 -25.72 -9.05 0.23
C SER A 9 -25.93 -10.48 -0.29
N ILE A 10 -24.95 -11.35 -0.10
CA ILE A 10 -25.07 -12.77 -0.46
C ILE A 10 -26.17 -13.47 0.36
N THR A 11 -26.30 -13.14 1.65
CA THR A 11 -27.30 -13.71 2.56
C THR A 11 -28.71 -13.34 2.10
N THR A 12 -28.94 -12.05 1.79
CA THR A 12 -30.23 -11.58 1.29
C THR A 12 -30.59 -12.19 -0.07
N ARG A 13 -29.62 -12.41 -0.97
CA ARG A 13 -29.88 -13.13 -2.25
C ARG A 13 -30.30 -14.58 -2.00
N SER A 14 -29.63 -15.28 -1.09
CA SER A 14 -29.98 -16.66 -0.74
C SER A 14 -31.35 -16.75 -0.08
N GLU A 15 -31.72 -15.76 0.74
CA GLU A 15 -33.04 -15.65 1.36
C GLU A 15 -34.16 -15.41 0.35
N VAL A 16 -33.95 -14.52 -0.62
CA VAL A 16 -34.86 -14.33 -1.76
C VAL A 16 -35.09 -15.65 -2.51
N ILE A 17 -34.04 -16.43 -2.76
CA ILE A 17 -34.12 -17.72 -3.44
C ILE A 17 -34.89 -18.72 -2.59
N ARG A 18 -34.61 -18.80 -1.27
CA ARG A 18 -35.32 -19.65 -0.31
C ARG A 18 -36.82 -19.37 -0.29
N HIS A 19 -37.24 -18.10 -0.24
CA HIS A 19 -38.66 -17.72 -0.29
C HIS A 19 -39.29 -18.10 -1.63
N LEU A 20 -38.65 -17.80 -2.75
CA LEU A 20 -39.20 -18.13 -4.08
C LEU A 20 -39.35 -19.64 -4.31
N HIS A 21 -38.49 -20.47 -3.71
CA HIS A 21 -38.63 -21.92 -3.78
C HIS A 21 -39.94 -22.44 -3.18
N GLN A 22 -40.51 -21.77 -2.17
CA GLN A 22 -41.80 -22.15 -1.58
C GLN A 22 -42.98 -21.97 -2.55
N TYR A 23 -42.83 -21.09 -3.53
CA TYR A 23 -43.85 -20.79 -4.55
C TYR A 23 -43.66 -21.56 -5.86
N VAL A 24 -42.72 -22.51 -5.91
CA VAL A 24 -42.51 -23.36 -7.10
C VAL A 24 -43.46 -24.56 -7.05
N LYS A 25 -44.40 -24.64 -7.99
CA LYS A 25 -45.29 -25.79 -8.20
C LYS A 25 -45.14 -26.29 -9.63
N GLY A 26 -44.89 -27.60 -9.82
CA GLY A 26 -44.71 -28.18 -11.16
C GLY A 26 -43.57 -27.55 -11.98
N GLY A 27 -42.50 -27.09 -11.32
CA GLY A 27 -41.35 -26.44 -11.97
C GLY A 27 -41.57 -24.99 -12.42
N ARG A 28 -42.74 -24.39 -12.14
CA ARG A 28 -43.05 -22.99 -12.43
C ARG A 28 -43.39 -22.24 -11.14
N LEU A 29 -43.07 -20.95 -11.11
CA LEU A 29 -43.47 -20.06 -10.01
C LEU A 29 -44.94 -19.69 -10.15
N THR A 30 -45.67 -19.68 -9.03
CA THR A 30 -47.04 -19.17 -9.01
C THR A 30 -47.10 -17.69 -9.38
N HIS A 31 -48.21 -17.27 -9.99
CA HIS A 31 -48.43 -15.85 -10.33
C HIS A 31 -48.32 -14.97 -9.06
N GLY A 32 -47.68 -13.80 -9.21
CA GLY A 32 -47.49 -12.87 -8.10
C GLY A 32 -46.41 -13.25 -7.07
N ALA A 33 -45.72 -14.39 -7.21
CA ALA A 33 -44.68 -14.80 -6.25
C ALA A 33 -43.59 -13.74 -6.05
N PHE A 34 -43.15 -13.08 -7.14
CA PHE A 34 -42.16 -12.01 -7.04
C PHE A 34 -42.64 -10.78 -6.27
N ALA A 35 -43.93 -10.45 -6.34
CA ALA A 35 -44.50 -9.30 -5.62
C ALA A 35 -44.62 -9.61 -4.12
N LYS A 36 -45.06 -10.83 -3.77
CA LYS A 36 -45.15 -11.28 -2.37
C LYS A 36 -43.78 -11.33 -1.69
N THR A 37 -42.79 -11.96 -2.34
CA THR A 37 -41.43 -12.01 -1.79
C THR A 37 -40.77 -10.62 -1.71
N ALA A 38 -41.13 -9.71 -2.62
CA ALA A 38 -40.68 -8.33 -2.59
C ALA A 38 -41.23 -7.56 -1.38
N GLU A 39 -42.52 -7.73 -1.09
CA GLU A 39 -43.19 -7.12 0.06
C GLU A 39 -42.66 -7.67 1.38
N GLU A 40 -42.53 -9.00 1.51
CA GLU A 40 -41.99 -9.67 2.71
C GLU A 40 -40.57 -9.24 3.06
N LEU A 41 -39.71 -9.09 2.05
CA LEU A 41 -38.29 -8.76 2.25
C LEU A 41 -37.99 -7.25 2.15
N GLY A 42 -38.99 -6.42 1.81
CA GLY A 42 -38.81 -4.97 1.60
C GLY A 42 -37.89 -4.63 0.42
N ILE A 43 -37.84 -5.48 -0.61
CA ILE A 43 -36.96 -5.35 -1.78
C ILE A 43 -37.80 -5.14 -3.04
N SER A 44 -37.34 -4.33 -4.00
CA SER A 44 -38.04 -4.19 -5.28
C SER A 44 -38.23 -5.54 -6.01
N ALA A 45 -39.45 -5.79 -6.50
CA ALA A 45 -39.80 -6.96 -7.30
C ALA A 45 -38.89 -7.15 -8.54
N ARG A 46 -38.34 -6.06 -9.10
CA ARG A 46 -37.36 -6.12 -10.20
C ARG A 46 -36.06 -6.78 -9.76
N VAL A 47 -35.60 -6.51 -8.54
CA VAL A 47 -34.38 -7.10 -7.97
C VAL A 47 -34.60 -8.58 -7.64
N VAL A 48 -35.75 -8.92 -7.06
CA VAL A 48 -36.18 -10.30 -6.79
C VAL A 48 -36.19 -11.11 -8.10
N SER A 49 -36.87 -10.59 -9.14
CA SER A 49 -36.95 -11.25 -10.44
C SER A 49 -35.59 -11.41 -11.13
N THR A 50 -34.73 -10.38 -11.04
CA THR A 50 -33.37 -10.44 -11.60
C THR A 50 -32.51 -11.47 -10.88
N THR A 51 -32.64 -11.57 -9.55
CA THR A 51 -31.92 -12.55 -8.73
C THR A 51 -32.36 -13.97 -9.07
N TRP A 52 -33.66 -14.22 -9.20
CA TRP A 52 -34.19 -15.53 -9.59
C TRP A 52 -33.74 -15.97 -10.98
N ARG A 53 -33.80 -15.07 -11.97
CA ARG A 53 -33.35 -15.37 -13.34
C ARG A 53 -31.85 -15.70 -13.39
N LYS A 54 -31.03 -14.96 -12.65
CA LYS A 54 -29.58 -15.25 -12.53
C LYS A 54 -29.34 -16.59 -11.85
N TYR A 55 -30.06 -16.89 -10.78
CA TYR A 55 -29.95 -18.17 -10.09
C TYR A 55 -30.34 -19.35 -11.00
N ARG A 56 -31.41 -19.23 -11.79
CA ARG A 56 -31.79 -20.27 -12.77
C ARG A 56 -30.76 -20.49 -13.87
N ALA A 57 -30.01 -19.46 -14.25
CA ALA A 57 -29.00 -19.55 -15.31
C ALA A 57 -27.65 -20.07 -14.79
N ASP A 58 -27.12 -19.49 -13.71
CA ASP A 58 -25.79 -19.78 -13.17
C ASP A 58 -25.82 -20.90 -12.09
N GLY A 59 -26.99 -21.28 -11.57
CA GLY A 59 -27.13 -22.24 -10.46
C GLY A 59 -26.62 -21.76 -9.10
N THR A 60 -26.20 -20.49 -8.99
CA THR A 60 -25.59 -19.95 -7.77
C THR A 60 -26.09 -18.55 -7.42
N SER A 61 -26.15 -18.25 -6.12
CA SER A 61 -26.55 -16.94 -5.58
C SER A 61 -25.37 -15.97 -5.38
N LYS A 62 -24.15 -16.47 -5.57
CA LYS A 62 -22.90 -15.73 -5.37
C LYS A 62 -22.70 -14.67 -6.46
N SER A 63 -22.30 -13.48 -6.05
CA SER A 63 -21.90 -12.43 -6.99
C SER A 63 -20.54 -12.78 -7.62
N LYS A 64 -20.42 -12.64 -8.94
CA LYS A 64 -19.11 -12.70 -9.64
C LYS A 64 -18.20 -11.52 -9.27
N LYS A 65 -18.73 -10.54 -8.51
CA LYS A 65 -17.99 -9.40 -7.97
C LYS A 65 -17.29 -9.68 -6.63
N SER A 66 -17.24 -10.93 -6.17
CA SER A 66 -16.44 -11.28 -5.00
C SER A 66 -14.94 -11.25 -5.33
N GLY A 67 -14.18 -10.41 -4.62
CA GLY A 67 -12.73 -10.32 -4.74
C GLY A 67 -12.22 -9.09 -5.52
N ASN A 68 -11.08 -9.23 -6.19
CA ASN A 68 -10.40 -8.15 -6.91
C ASN A 68 -11.07 -7.82 -8.25
N VAL A 69 -12.26 -7.21 -8.19
CA VAL A 69 -13.04 -6.78 -9.36
C VAL A 69 -12.77 -5.35 -9.80
N GLY A 70 -11.84 -4.68 -9.10
CA GLY A 70 -11.34 -3.37 -9.49
C GLY A 70 -10.22 -3.45 -10.54
N ARG A 71 -9.67 -2.29 -10.88
CA ARG A 71 -8.54 -2.19 -11.80
C ARG A 71 -7.35 -3.00 -11.28
N ARG A 72 -6.81 -3.89 -12.12
CA ARG A 72 -5.59 -4.64 -11.82
C ARG A 72 -4.41 -3.69 -11.57
N LEU A 73 -3.61 -4.01 -10.56
CA LEU A 73 -2.39 -3.25 -10.25
C LEU A 73 -1.37 -3.44 -11.39
N ARG A 74 -0.84 -2.32 -11.89
CA ARG A 74 0.20 -2.33 -12.93
C ARG A 74 1.53 -2.91 -12.42
N TYR A 75 1.81 -2.77 -11.13
CA TYR A 75 3.04 -3.24 -10.51
C TYR A 75 2.71 -4.00 -9.21
N THR A 76 3.26 -5.21 -9.09
CA THR A 76 3.22 -6.00 -7.86
C THR A 76 4.28 -5.48 -6.87
N ALA A 77 4.08 -5.71 -5.57
CA ALA A 77 5.05 -5.31 -4.54
C ALA A 77 6.45 -5.89 -4.83
N GLN A 78 6.53 -7.15 -5.27
CA GLN A 78 7.79 -7.80 -5.61
C GLN A 78 8.49 -7.15 -6.82
N ALA A 79 7.73 -6.81 -7.87
CA ALA A 79 8.29 -6.14 -9.04
C ALA A 79 8.87 -4.76 -8.70
N ILE A 80 8.27 -4.06 -7.73
CA ILE A 80 8.80 -2.78 -7.25
C ILE A 80 10.05 -2.99 -6.42
N ARG A 81 10.09 -4.00 -5.55
CA ARG A 81 11.30 -4.33 -4.79
C ARG A 81 12.48 -4.62 -5.71
N GLN A 82 12.27 -5.43 -6.75
CA GLN A 82 13.30 -5.72 -7.74
C GLN A 82 13.79 -4.47 -8.46
N ARG A 83 12.87 -3.61 -8.94
CA ARG A 83 13.25 -2.38 -9.64
C ARG A 83 13.97 -1.37 -8.74
N VAL A 84 13.48 -1.17 -7.51
CA VAL A 84 14.15 -0.29 -6.55
C VAL A 84 15.50 -0.87 -6.16
N GLY A 85 15.58 -2.18 -5.92
CA GLY A 85 16.82 -2.90 -5.61
C GLY A 85 17.88 -2.83 -6.71
N ALA A 86 17.48 -2.76 -7.98
CA ALA A 86 18.40 -2.63 -9.11
C ALA A 86 19.02 -1.22 -9.25
N VAL A 87 18.41 -0.19 -8.67
CA VAL A 87 18.95 1.18 -8.71
C VAL A 87 20.08 1.29 -7.67
N PRO A 88 21.25 1.87 -7.97
CA PRO A 88 22.27 2.05 -6.95
C PRO A 88 21.88 3.11 -5.89
N MET A 89 22.43 3.03 -4.69
CA MET A 89 21.97 3.82 -3.52
C MET A 89 22.11 5.34 -3.68
N ASP A 90 23.09 5.79 -4.47
CA ASP A 90 23.34 7.18 -4.84
C ASP A 90 22.13 7.82 -5.55
N GLN A 91 21.45 7.05 -6.41
CA GLN A 91 20.28 7.48 -7.18
C GLN A 91 18.95 7.23 -6.45
N ARG A 92 18.99 6.74 -5.20
CA ARG A 92 17.83 6.54 -4.33
C ARG A 92 17.65 7.68 -3.32
N SER A 93 18.06 8.90 -3.66
CA SER A 93 18.02 10.02 -2.72
C SER A 93 16.65 10.70 -2.68
N THR A 94 16.07 10.94 -3.85
CA THR A 94 14.74 11.55 -3.99
C THR A 94 13.75 10.61 -4.68
N ILE A 95 12.47 10.76 -4.36
CA ILE A 95 11.42 9.98 -5.03
C ILE A 95 11.31 10.32 -6.52
N ARG A 96 11.78 11.52 -6.92
CA ARG A 96 11.83 11.96 -8.31
C ARG A 96 12.94 11.23 -9.07
N GLU A 97 14.15 11.18 -8.52
CA GLU A 97 15.26 10.40 -9.09
C GLU A 97 14.90 8.92 -9.19
N MET A 98 14.31 8.34 -8.14
CA MET A 98 13.83 6.95 -8.22
C MET A 98 12.79 6.74 -9.32
N SER A 99 11.92 7.72 -9.56
CA SER A 99 10.92 7.65 -10.62
C SER A 99 11.57 7.60 -11.99
N VAL A 100 12.60 8.42 -12.21
CA VAL A 100 13.40 8.44 -13.43
C VAL A 100 14.17 7.12 -13.58
N ALA A 101 14.88 6.69 -12.54
CA ALA A 101 15.71 5.48 -12.57
C ALA A 101 14.91 4.18 -12.75
N THR A 102 13.72 4.06 -12.14
CA THR A 102 12.89 2.85 -12.21
C THR A 102 11.85 2.86 -13.34
N GLY A 103 11.63 4.03 -13.97
CA GLY A 103 10.53 4.28 -14.90
C GLY A 103 9.12 4.15 -14.28
N ILE A 104 9.02 4.11 -12.95
CA ILE A 104 7.75 4.02 -12.23
C ILE A 104 7.28 5.43 -11.87
N SER A 105 6.00 5.72 -12.04
CA SER A 105 5.47 7.03 -11.66
C SER A 105 5.63 7.33 -10.16
N ILE A 106 5.94 8.59 -9.83
CA ILE A 106 6.08 9.08 -8.45
C ILE A 106 4.88 8.68 -7.57
N GLY A 107 3.65 8.82 -8.08
CA GLY A 107 2.44 8.47 -7.33
C GLY A 107 2.33 6.97 -7.00
N THR A 108 2.90 6.10 -7.83
CA THR A 108 2.96 4.66 -7.54
C THR A 108 4.01 4.38 -6.48
N LEU A 109 5.22 4.95 -6.61
CA LEU A 109 6.28 4.83 -5.60
C LEU A 109 5.80 5.36 -4.25
N SER A 110 5.11 6.49 -4.20
CA SER A 110 4.60 7.08 -2.95
C SER A 110 3.56 6.20 -2.24
N ARG A 111 2.66 5.55 -2.99
CA ARG A 111 1.72 4.57 -2.43
C ARG A 111 2.45 3.36 -1.85
N HIS A 112 3.49 2.86 -2.54
CA HIS A 112 4.29 1.74 -2.07
C HIS A 112 5.18 2.07 -0.86
N LEU A 113 5.66 3.32 -0.78
CA LEU A 113 6.34 3.85 0.39
C LEU A 113 5.40 3.88 1.61
N LYS A 114 4.17 4.39 1.45
CA LYS A 114 3.14 4.37 2.52
C LYS A 114 2.76 2.96 2.94
N LYS A 115 2.68 2.03 1.97
CA LYS A 115 2.41 0.61 2.22
C LYS A 115 3.59 -0.12 2.90
N GLY A 116 4.79 0.48 2.94
CA GLY A 116 5.99 -0.12 3.53
C GLY A 116 6.66 -1.17 2.66
N THR A 117 6.46 -1.14 1.33
CA THR A 117 7.17 -2.03 0.39
C THR A 117 8.68 -1.79 0.41
N PHE A 118 9.05 -0.53 0.57
CA PHE A 118 10.39 0.00 0.82
C PHE A 118 10.25 1.16 1.82
N ARG A 119 11.34 1.59 2.44
CA ARG A 119 11.34 2.57 3.54
C ARG A 119 12.26 3.73 3.24
N ARG A 120 11.94 4.87 3.84
CA ARG A 120 12.79 6.07 3.81
C ARG A 120 13.65 6.09 5.07
N ARG A 121 14.97 6.21 4.93
CA ARG A 121 15.90 6.40 6.04
C ARG A 121 16.73 7.65 5.82
N SER A 122 17.06 8.33 6.91
CA SER A 122 17.99 9.45 6.89
C SER A 122 19.30 8.99 7.51
N THR A 123 20.39 9.13 6.77
CA THR A 123 21.75 8.89 7.27
C THR A 123 22.42 10.22 7.55
N ARG A 124 23.35 10.21 8.52
CA ARG A 124 24.18 11.36 8.86
C ARG A 124 25.63 11.04 8.53
N ILE A 125 26.39 12.03 8.07
CA ILE A 125 27.84 11.90 7.95
C ILE A 125 28.41 11.68 9.35
N LYS A 126 29.14 10.58 9.54
CA LYS A 126 29.90 10.34 10.77
C LYS A 126 31.36 10.63 10.50
N LEU A 127 31.96 11.41 11.39
CA LEU A 127 33.40 11.57 11.44
C LEU A 127 34.02 10.23 11.83
N LEU A 128 34.95 9.73 11.02
CA LEU A 128 35.75 8.58 11.41
C LEU A 128 36.75 9.03 12.46
N LEU A 129 36.56 8.56 13.70
CA LEU A 129 37.51 8.78 14.79
C LEU A 129 38.50 7.61 14.82
N SER A 130 39.72 7.87 14.36
CA SER A 130 40.85 6.98 14.63
C SER A 130 41.21 7.03 16.11
N GLU A 131 41.92 6.01 16.62
CA GLU A 131 42.41 6.03 18.01
C GLU A 131 43.35 7.21 18.27
N ALA A 132 44.16 7.60 17.28
CA ALA A 132 44.99 8.81 17.34
C ALA A 132 44.14 10.08 17.53
N ASN A 133 43.09 10.26 16.72
CA ASN A 133 42.20 11.41 16.81
C ASN A 133 41.43 11.45 18.15
N LYS A 134 41.17 10.30 18.76
CA LYS A 134 40.57 10.24 20.10
C LYS A 134 41.55 10.72 21.17
N LEU A 135 42.81 10.28 21.11
CA LEU A 135 43.86 10.69 22.05
C LEU A 135 44.14 12.18 21.97
N GLU A 136 44.27 12.73 20.76
CA GLU A 136 44.44 14.17 20.55
C GLU A 136 43.29 14.98 21.13
N ARG A 137 42.04 14.52 20.93
CA ARG A 137 40.87 15.18 21.51
C ARG A 137 40.89 15.16 23.03
N VAL A 138 41.21 14.02 23.65
CA VAL A 138 41.29 13.93 25.12
C VAL A 138 42.41 14.80 25.67
N GLN A 139 43.58 14.82 25.02
CA GLN A 139 44.68 15.70 25.40
C GLN A 139 44.27 17.17 25.29
N PHE A 140 43.57 17.57 24.22
CA PHE A 140 43.09 18.94 24.03
C PHE A 140 42.17 19.42 25.18
N TYR A 141 41.30 18.56 25.70
CA TYR A 141 40.39 18.90 26.81
C TYR A 141 41.08 19.08 28.18
N LEU A 142 42.34 18.65 28.33
CA LEU A 142 43.08 18.79 29.58
C LEU A 142 43.75 20.16 29.75
N TRP A 143 43.77 21.00 28.72
CA TRP A 143 44.42 22.32 28.75
C TRP A 143 43.41 23.44 29.00
N ASP A 144 43.79 24.44 29.80
CA ASP A 144 42.97 25.62 30.12
C ASP A 144 43.05 26.66 28.99
N VAL A 145 42.37 26.37 27.86
CA VAL A 145 42.49 27.11 26.59
C VAL A 145 41.17 27.80 26.21
N VAL A 146 41.24 29.08 25.85
CA VAL A 146 40.11 29.82 25.27
C VAL A 146 39.89 29.34 23.82
N HIS A 147 38.73 28.75 23.55
CA HIS A 147 38.39 28.22 22.22
C HIS A 147 37.78 29.30 21.32
N LEU A 148 38.48 29.67 20.24
CA LEU A 148 37.86 30.33 19.09
C LEU A 148 37.49 29.25 18.05
N ASP A 149 36.20 29.07 17.81
CA ASP A 149 35.69 28.13 16.81
C ASP A 149 35.36 28.87 15.50
N GLU A 150 36.18 28.67 14.48
CA GLU A 150 35.84 29.07 13.12
C GLU A 150 34.90 28.05 12.50
N LYS A 151 33.70 28.52 12.16
CA LYS A 151 32.66 27.65 11.62
C LYS A 151 32.83 27.45 10.12
N TRP A 152 33.38 26.30 9.75
CA TRP A 152 33.49 25.88 8.35
C TRP A 152 32.15 25.34 7.83
N PHE A 153 31.74 25.79 6.65
CA PHE A 153 30.59 25.23 5.95
C PHE A 153 31.02 23.96 5.20
N ASN A 154 30.38 22.83 5.50
CA ASN A 154 30.64 21.58 4.81
C ASN A 154 30.26 21.69 3.32
N ALA A 155 31.11 21.19 2.43
CA ALA A 155 30.79 21.06 1.01
C ALA A 155 29.65 20.06 0.75
N ASP A 156 29.44 19.10 1.67
CA ASP A 156 28.40 18.09 1.59
C ASP A 156 27.30 18.26 2.66
N LYS A 157 26.08 17.80 2.34
CA LYS A 157 24.94 17.80 3.24
C LYS A 157 25.11 16.74 4.33
N ASP A 158 25.22 17.21 5.57
CA ASP A 158 25.34 16.38 6.78
C ASP A 158 24.24 15.30 6.89
N ARG A 159 23.01 15.59 6.44
CA ARG A 159 21.90 14.65 6.41
C ARG A 159 21.49 14.32 4.98
N ARG A 160 21.50 13.03 4.64
CA ARG A 160 20.97 12.52 3.36
C ARG A 160 19.82 11.56 3.60
N THR A 161 18.80 11.65 2.76
CA THR A 161 17.69 10.70 2.77
C THR A 161 17.93 9.66 1.69
N VAL A 162 17.77 8.38 2.03
CA VAL A 162 17.92 7.24 1.12
C VAL A 162 16.70 6.34 1.23
N TYR A 163 16.21 5.87 0.09
CA TYR A 163 15.16 4.85 0.02
C TYR A 163 15.78 3.45 -0.02
N LEU A 164 15.40 2.62 0.94
CA LEU A 164 15.97 1.29 1.15
C LEU A 164 14.88 0.22 1.12
N LEU A 165 15.24 -0.96 0.65
CA LEU A 165 14.41 -2.14 0.85
C LEU A 165 14.41 -2.54 2.35
N PRO A 166 13.39 -3.28 2.83
CA PRO A 166 13.30 -3.66 4.24
C PRO A 166 14.49 -4.48 4.76
N ASP A 167 15.15 -5.20 3.85
CA ASP A 167 16.29 -6.09 4.03
C ASP A 167 17.65 -5.40 3.84
N GLU A 168 17.68 -4.19 3.32
CA GLU A 168 18.93 -3.44 3.12
C GLU A 168 19.27 -2.57 4.34
N THR A 169 20.55 -2.60 4.72
CA THR A 169 21.09 -1.67 5.71
C THR A 169 21.59 -0.39 5.02
N PRO A 170 21.38 0.79 5.63
CA PRO A 170 21.96 2.02 5.11
C PRO A 170 23.49 1.93 5.16
N GLN A 171 24.15 2.28 4.05
CA GLN A 171 25.59 2.48 4.07
C GLN A 171 25.94 3.69 4.94
N TRP A 172 26.93 3.53 5.82
CA TRP A 172 27.43 4.63 6.62
C TRP A 172 28.28 5.55 5.76
N LEU A 173 27.95 6.84 5.78
CA LEU A 173 28.78 7.87 5.17
C LEU A 173 29.92 8.17 6.15
N SER A 174 31.12 7.78 5.75
CA SER A 174 32.32 7.96 6.54
C SER A 174 33.19 9.03 5.89
N TRP A 175 33.45 10.12 6.62
CA TRP A 175 34.41 11.12 6.18
C TRP A 175 35.73 10.93 6.94
N LYS A 176 36.84 10.78 6.21
CA LYS A 176 38.17 10.88 6.80
C LYS A 176 38.50 12.36 6.87
N SER A 177 38.72 12.88 8.08
CA SER A 177 39.43 14.15 8.20
C SER A 177 40.82 13.94 7.59
N MET A 178 41.22 14.85 6.70
CA MET A 178 42.65 15.08 6.45
C MET A 178 43.31 15.58 7.73
#